data_AF-A0A523E8H5-F1
#
_entry.id   AF-A0A523E8H5-F1
#
_cell.length_a   1.000
_cell.length_b   1.000
_cell.length_c   1.000
_cell.angle_alpha   90.00
_cell.angle_beta   90.00
_cell.angle_gamma   90.00
#
_symmetry.space_group_name_H-M   'P 1'
#
loop_
_entity.id
_entity.type
_entity.pdbx_description
1 polymer ?
#
loop_
_entity_poly.entity_id
_entity_poly.type
_entity_poly.pdbx_seq_one_letter_code
_entity_poly.pdbx_strand_id
1 'polypeptide(L)' 'MRGAPTRAIQELVGHKDITTTQRYMHLSPAAVVSAIRLLESELLLRRSRC' A
#
# COMPACT_ATOMS: atom_id res chain seq x y z
N MET A 1 -0.47 -6.78 4.95
CA MET A 1 -0.28 -6.94 6.40
C MET A 1 -0.15 -8.43 6.75
N ARG A 2 0.83 -8.83 7.58
CA ARG A 2 1.13 -10.25 7.88
C ARG A 2 0.22 -10.85 8.98
N GLY A 3 -1.05 -10.46 9.02
CA GLY A 3 -2.01 -10.94 10.03
C GLY A 3 -1.86 -10.33 11.43
N ALA A 4 -1.02 -9.30 11.60
CA ALA A 4 -0.95 -8.58 12.88
C ALA A 4 -2.29 -7.89 13.20
N PRO A 5 -2.76 -7.91 14.47
CA PRO A 5 -4.00 -7.24 14.85
C PRO A 5 -3.95 -5.74 14.57
N THR A 6 -5.01 -5.18 13.99
CA THR A 6 -5.08 -3.75 13.61
C THR A 6 -4.81 -2.81 14.77
N ARG A 7 -5.25 -3.19 15.98
CA ARG A 7 -5.07 -2.41 17.20
C ARG A 7 -3.61 -2.34 17.65
N ALA A 8 -2.87 -3.45 17.52
CA ALA A 8 -1.44 -3.47 17.80
C ALA A 8 -0.65 -2.57 16.83
N ILE A 9 -1.06 -2.53 15.56
CA ILE A 9 -0.49 -1.62 14.57
C ILE A 9 -0.86 -0.16 14.89
N GLN A 10 -2.10 0.10 15.32
CA GLN A 10 -2.54 1.44 15.71
C GLN A 10 -1.68 2.01 16.86
N GLU A 11 -1.46 1.21 17.90
CA GLU A 11 -0.68 1.60 19.07
C GLU A 11 0.79 1.81 18.72
N LEU A 12 1.38 0.90 17.92
CA LEU A 12 2.77 1.00 17.46
C LEU A 12 3.06 2.30 16.71
N VAL A 13 2.13 2.72 15.83
CA VAL A 13 2.32 3.88 14.95
C VAL A 13 1.75 5.16 15.58
N GLY A 14 1.14 5.07 16.77
CA GLY A 14 0.63 6.23 17.51
C GLY A 14 -0.58 6.90 16.88
N HIS A 15 -1.38 6.16 16.10
CA HIS A 15 -2.57 6.73 15.47
C HIS A 15 -3.68 6.94 16.51
N LYS A 16 -4.09 8.20 16.64
CA LYS A 16 -5.22 8.60 17.50
C LYS A 16 -6.53 7.89 17.13
N ASP A 17 -6.75 7.67 15.84
CA ASP A 17 -7.97 7.06 15.31
C ASP A 17 -7.65 5.79 14.50
N ILE A 18 -8.38 4.70 14.80
CA ILE A 18 -8.25 3.40 14.12
C ILE A 18 -8.48 3.49 12.60
N THR A 19 -9.32 4.43 12.14
CA THR A 19 -9.60 4.66 10.72
C THR A 19 -8.36 5.06 9.93
N THR A 20 -7.39 5.72 10.57
CA THR A 20 -6.11 6.06 9.93
C THR A 20 -5.30 4.81 9.63
N THR A 21 -5.35 3.79 10.50
CA THR A 21 -4.74 2.47 10.24
C THR A 21 -5.56 1.64 9.24
N GLN A 22 -6.89 1.68 9.33
CA GLN A 22 -7.79 0.90 8.46
C GLN A 22 -7.69 1.31 6.98
N ARG A 23 -7.38 2.58 6.69
CA ARG A 23 -7.11 3.06 5.32
C ARG A 23 -5.99 2.31 4.61
N TYR A 24 -5.16 1.58 5.33
CA TYR A 24 -4.06 0.81 4.76
C TYR A 24 -4.22 -0.71 4.96
N MET A 25 -5.27 -1.16 5.66
CA MET A 25 -5.51 -2.59 5.95
C MET A 25 -5.71 -3.44 4.70
N HIS A 26 -6.22 -2.84 3.64
CA HIS A 26 -6.39 -3.48 2.34
C HIS A 26 -5.09 -3.49 1.50
N LEU A 27 -4.00 -2.84 1.96
CA LEU A 27 -2.69 -2.94 1.32
C LEU A 27 -2.08 -4.30 1.65
N SER A 28 -2.37 -5.27 0.79
CA SER A 28 -1.60 -6.51 0.71
C SER A 28 -0.24 -6.22 0.04
N PRO A 29 0.81 -6.99 0.36
CA PRO A 29 2.07 -6.91 -0.38
C PRO A 29 1.85 -7.06 -1.90
N ALA A 30 0.88 -7.87 -2.31
CA ALA A 30 0.50 -8.04 -3.71
C ALA A 30 -0.07 -6.75 -4.34
N ALA A 31 -0.86 -5.96 -3.59
CA ALA A 31 -1.39 -4.68 -4.07
C ALA A 31 -0.28 -3.65 -4.33
N VAL A 32 0.73 -3.60 -3.44
CA VAL A 32 1.90 -2.73 -3.61
C VAL A 32 2.72 -3.14 -4.84
N VAL A 33 3.01 -4.43 -5.00
CA VAL A 33 3.74 -4.96 -6.17
C VAL A 33 2.96 -4.68 -7.46
N SER A 34 1.63 -4.85 -7.45
CA SER A 34 0.77 -4.56 -8.61
C SER A 34 0.83 -3.07 -9.00
N ALA A 35 0.75 -2.16 -8.03
CA ALA A 35 0.84 -0.72 -8.28
C ALA A 35 2.22 -0.32 -8.85
N ILE A 36 3.31 -0.89 -8.34
CA ILE A 36 4.66 -0.67 -8.88
C ILE A 36 4.74 -1.10 -10.34
N ARG A 37 4.28 -2.31 -10.67
CA ARG A 37 4.29 -2.83 -12.05
C ARG A 37 3.47 -1.97 -13.01
N LEU A 38 2.35 -1.42 -12.54
CA LEU A 38 1.49 -0.54 -13.34
C LEU A 38 2.24 0.76 -13.70
N LEU A 39 2.91 1.38 -12.72
CA LEU A 39 3.72 2.58 -12.96
C LEU A 39 4.92 2.30 -13.88
N GLU A 40 5.61 1.18 -13.71
CA GLU A 40 6.70 0.76 -14.61
C GLU A 40 6.20 0.57 -16.05
N SER A 41 5.02 -0.04 -16.22
CA SER A 41 4.41 -0.25 -17.53
C SER A 41 4.04 1.07 -18.22
N GLU A 42 3.52 2.03 -17.46
CA GLU A 42 3.19 3.36 -17.97
C GLU A 42 4.44 4.12 -18.41
N LEU A 43 5.52 4.02 -17.63
CA LEU A 43 6.80 4.65 -17.94
C LEU A 43 7.43 4.07 -19.22
N LEU A 44 7.38 2.75 -19.39
CA LEU A 44 7.80 2.08 -20.64
C LEU A 44 6.97 2.54 -21.84
N LEU A 45 5.65 2.59 -21.71
CA LEU A 45 4.75 3.07 -22.76
C LEU A 45 5.00 4.52 -23.15
N ARG A 46 5.37 5.37 -22.20
CA ARG A 46 5.77 6.77 -22.45
C ARG A 46 7.09 6.87 -23.20
N ARG A 47 8.08 6.03 -22.87
CA ARG A 47 9.40 6.01 -23.53
C ARG A 47 9.33 5.52 -24.97
N SER A 48 8.47 4.55 -25.27
CA SER A 48 8.32 4.01 -26.63
C SER A 48 7.56 4.93 -27.59
N ARG A 49 6.98 6.03 -27.10
CA ARG A 49 6.25 7.02 -27.90
C ARG A 49 7.07 8.29 -28.19
N CYS A 50 8.34 8.32 -27.79
CA CYS A 50 9.28 9.41 -28.06
C CYS A 50 10.25 9.03 -29.18
#